data_AF-A0A0D2A491-F1
#
_entry.id   AF-A0A0D2A491-F1
#
_cell.length_a   1.000
_cell.length_b   1.000
_cell.length_c   1.000
_cell.angle_alpha   90.00
_cell.angle_beta   90.00
_cell.angle_gamma   90.00
#
_symmetry.space_group_name_H-M   'P 1'
#
loop_
_entity.id
_entity.type
_entity.pdbx_description
1 polymer ?
#
loop_
_entity_poly.entity_id
_entity_poly.type
_entity_poly.pdbx_seq_one_letter_code
_entity_poly.pdbx_strand_id
1 'polypeptide(L)'
;MAPPLTVRNLTSVPISLKLIERYNAPKGDIVHQASKLAGNITSFTNNFTDLVGVKLPTGPRNQTLPDNAQSFAHEEVDIRIDPFTTNHTDKHATERSNDEVLRLTFEAEGQRYRIDVPLPVRYTRELTPLVQDPRHHFTAVFVPSETFLSIISSANLNEWMREMADRTPISALSIPGTHNSPTCHPAPPSVRCQAVSPREQLENGVRFFDIRVQPESETEVNDKLILVHSVFPISLTGNKYFRDLERDVINFLDEHRSETVVFSLKREGPGHATDQHLSKIIRDHYGNSDRWWTEPHWPKLGEARGKIVLLRRYALDDSVKNEHDGRGYGIEAENWADKAVNDHHGAVIVQDFYEVLDTENIDLKIKYATEHLERAGCCVCPDDEQAPPPPMYLNFLSASNFWKVGCWPEKIAAKLNPAIVNHLAIKHIMAENGDWGTGVVICDWVGDSGDWDIVRCIVAMNSKLMMRQRR
;
A
#
# COMPACT_ATOMS: atom_id res chain seq x y z
N MET A 1 -27.57 14.77 -12.59
CA MET A 1 -27.98 13.66 -11.69
C MET A 1 -26.77 12.77 -11.51
N ALA A 2 -26.49 12.30 -10.29
CA ALA A 2 -25.42 11.33 -10.06
C ALA A 2 -25.70 10.04 -10.85
N PRO A 3 -24.67 9.34 -11.35
CA PRO A 3 -24.87 8.06 -12.03
C PRO A 3 -25.53 7.05 -11.08
N PRO A 4 -26.23 6.03 -11.62
CA PRO A 4 -26.71 4.92 -10.80
C PRO A 4 -25.59 4.23 -10.04
N LEU A 5 -25.93 3.67 -8.87
CA LEU A 5 -25.02 2.91 -8.02
C LEU A 5 -24.46 1.73 -8.80
N THR A 6 -23.14 1.67 -8.89
CA THR A 6 -22.43 0.48 -9.36
C THR A 6 -21.81 -0.22 -8.17
N VAL A 7 -22.01 -1.54 -8.06
CA VAL A 7 -21.42 -2.35 -6.99
C VAL A 7 -20.49 -3.39 -7.59
N ARG A 8 -19.25 -3.43 -7.10
CA ARG A 8 -18.24 -4.40 -7.49
C ARG A 8 -17.90 -5.31 -6.33
N ASN A 9 -17.92 -6.61 -6.56
CA ASN A 9 -17.50 -7.60 -5.58
C ASN A 9 -16.07 -8.06 -5.89
N LEU A 10 -15.12 -7.74 -5.02
CA LEU A 10 -13.71 -8.16 -5.08
C LEU A 10 -13.38 -9.23 -4.03
N THR A 11 -14.41 -9.90 -3.51
CA THR A 11 -14.28 -10.97 -2.53
C THR A 11 -14.41 -12.35 -3.19
N SER A 12 -14.07 -13.39 -2.46
CA SER A 12 -14.19 -14.79 -2.91
C SER A 12 -15.59 -15.37 -2.75
N VAL A 13 -16.52 -14.63 -2.13
CA VAL A 13 -17.90 -15.09 -1.86
C VAL A 13 -18.93 -14.21 -2.57
N PRO A 14 -20.05 -14.77 -3.05
CA PRO A 14 -21.14 -13.95 -3.58
C PRO A 14 -21.71 -13.04 -2.51
N ILE A 15 -22.05 -11.81 -2.89
CA ILE A 15 -22.75 -10.85 -2.03
C ILE A 15 -24.05 -10.44 -2.70
N SER A 16 -25.10 -10.20 -1.92
CA SER A 16 -26.37 -9.68 -2.40
C SER A 16 -26.67 -8.35 -1.72
N LEU A 17 -26.90 -7.29 -2.49
CA LEU A 17 -27.52 -6.08 -1.95
C LEU A 17 -28.99 -6.39 -1.65
N LYS A 18 -29.40 -6.23 -0.38
CA LYS A 18 -30.73 -6.59 0.10
C LYS A 18 -31.60 -5.37 0.45
N LEU A 19 -30.96 -4.28 0.85
CA LEU A 19 -31.68 -3.09 1.31
C LEU A 19 -30.91 -1.82 0.98
N ILE A 20 -31.66 -0.83 0.51
CA ILE A 20 -31.20 0.53 0.29
C ILE A 20 -32.08 1.49 1.12
N GLU A 21 -31.44 2.26 1.98
CA GLU A 21 -32.10 3.29 2.78
C GLU A 21 -31.44 4.64 2.53
N ARG A 22 -32.23 5.70 2.43
CA ARG A 22 -31.72 7.06 2.21
C ARG A 22 -32.13 7.97 3.36
N TYR A 23 -31.16 8.74 3.84
CA TYR A 23 -31.29 9.64 4.99
C TYR A 23 -30.88 11.05 4.60
N ASN A 24 -31.53 12.03 5.22
CA ASN A 24 -31.05 13.41 5.10
C ASN A 24 -29.67 13.52 5.75
N ALA A 25 -28.84 14.41 5.23
CA ALA A 25 -27.60 14.79 5.89
C ALA A 25 -27.88 15.17 7.37
N PRO A 26 -27.06 14.73 8.33
CA PRO A 26 -27.17 15.20 9.71
C PRO A 26 -27.13 16.73 9.74
N LYS A 27 -28.16 17.35 10.34
CA LYS A 27 -28.20 18.80 10.53
C LYS A 27 -27.09 19.19 11.51
N GLY A 28 -25.96 19.67 11.00
CA GLY A 28 -25.02 20.43 11.80
C GLY A 28 -25.62 21.80 12.12
N ASP A 29 -25.44 22.30 13.34
CA ASP A 29 -25.77 23.68 13.69
C ASP A 29 -24.98 24.66 12.79
N ILE A 30 -25.59 25.09 11.69
CA ILE A 30 -25.02 26.02 10.70
C ILE A 30 -25.08 27.49 11.20
N VAL A 31 -25.74 27.76 12.34
CA VAL A 31 -26.02 29.14 12.79
C VAL A 31 -25.32 29.44 14.11
N HIS A 32 -24.04 29.86 14.08
CA HIS A 32 -23.53 30.87 15.04
C HIS A 32 -22.13 31.46 14.79
N GLN A 33 -21.35 31.03 13.79
CA GLN A 33 -19.99 31.61 13.58
C GLN A 33 -19.77 32.36 12.25
N ALA A 34 -20.72 32.33 11.31
CA ALA A 34 -20.58 33.08 10.05
C ALA A 34 -20.78 34.60 10.20
N SER A 35 -21.26 35.10 11.34
CA SER A 35 -21.52 36.53 11.57
C SER A 35 -20.41 37.30 12.32
N LYS A 36 -19.21 36.72 12.52
CA LYS A 36 -18.07 37.42 13.14
C LYS A 36 -16.77 37.47 12.33
N LEU A 37 -16.77 36.98 11.09
CA LEU A 37 -15.59 36.99 10.21
C LEU A 37 -15.72 37.92 8.99
N ALA A 38 -16.73 38.79 8.99
CA ALA A 38 -16.80 39.94 8.09
C ALA A 38 -16.33 41.19 8.85
N GLY A 39 -15.03 41.38 8.96
CA GLY A 39 -14.43 42.55 9.60
C GLY A 39 -12.91 42.55 9.53
N ASN A 40 -12.39 43.34 8.58
CA ASN A 40 -11.01 43.83 8.46
C ASN A 40 -9.94 42.87 7.91
N ILE A 41 -9.78 42.96 6.58
CA ILE A 41 -8.54 42.66 5.87
C ILE A 41 -7.67 43.93 5.90
N THR A 42 -6.48 43.86 6.50
CA THR A 42 -5.32 44.71 6.15
C THR A 42 -4.01 43.95 6.39
N SER A 43 -3.05 44.22 5.50
CA SER A 43 -1.67 43.72 5.31
C SER A 43 -0.84 43.34 6.55
N PHE A 44 0.10 42.36 6.43
CA PHE A 44 1.56 42.49 6.64
C PHE A 44 2.31 41.14 6.42
N THR A 45 3.64 41.25 6.23
CA THR A 45 4.64 40.33 5.64
C THR A 45 5.29 39.28 6.58
N ASN A 46 5.86 38.22 5.96
CA ASN A 46 6.87 37.21 6.33
C ASN A 46 7.44 37.02 7.77
N ASN A 47 7.54 35.73 8.14
CA ASN A 47 8.43 35.00 9.07
C ASN A 47 8.42 35.35 10.57
N PHE A 48 7.90 34.45 11.41
CA PHE A 48 8.67 33.80 12.50
C PHE A 48 7.96 32.57 13.09
N THR A 49 8.81 31.70 13.62
CA THR A 49 8.69 30.37 14.25
C THR A 49 7.55 30.09 15.24
N ASP A 50 7.23 28.80 15.32
CA ASP A 50 6.49 28.08 16.38
C ASP A 50 6.45 28.77 17.76
N LEU A 51 5.24 29.13 18.20
CA LEU A 51 4.74 28.80 19.55
C LEU A 51 3.22 29.03 19.62
N VAL A 52 2.55 28.17 20.39
CA VAL A 52 1.12 28.14 20.76
C VAL A 52 0.25 27.22 19.90
N GLY A 53 0.08 26.01 20.44
CA GLY A 53 -0.83 24.99 19.97
C GLY A 53 -2.28 25.43 19.98
N VAL A 54 -2.79 25.74 18.79
CA VAL A 54 -4.19 25.56 18.43
C VAL A 54 -4.18 24.92 17.03
N LYS A 55 -4.23 23.58 16.97
CA LYS A 55 -4.60 22.90 15.72
C LYS A 55 -6.04 23.30 15.43
N LEU A 56 -6.26 24.21 14.48
CA LEU A 56 -7.59 24.37 13.89
C LEU A 56 -7.98 23.03 13.25
N PRO A 57 -9.20 22.51 13.49
CA PRO A 57 -9.63 21.27 12.86
C PRO A 57 -9.86 21.53 11.38
N THR A 58 -8.90 21.15 10.54
CA THR A 58 -9.07 21.08 9.09
C THR A 58 -9.56 19.69 8.71
N GLY A 59 -10.88 19.49 8.82
CA GLY A 59 -11.56 18.30 8.33
C GLY A 59 -13.07 18.42 8.52
N PRO A 60 -13.91 17.98 7.57
CA PRO A 60 -15.34 17.85 7.82
C PRO A 60 -15.57 16.85 8.98
N ARG A 61 -16.39 17.25 9.96
CA ARG A 61 -16.72 16.42 11.14
C ARG A 61 -17.37 15.10 10.72
N ASN A 62 -17.02 14.00 11.41
CA ASN A 62 -17.64 12.68 11.27
C ASN A 62 -19.16 12.74 11.46
N GLN A 63 -19.89 12.77 10.35
CA GLN A 63 -21.35 12.68 10.32
C GLN A 63 -21.74 11.19 10.33
N THR A 64 -21.79 10.59 11.51
CA THR A 64 -22.37 9.24 11.66
C THR A 64 -23.87 9.38 11.89
N LEU A 65 -24.68 8.59 11.16
CA LEU A 65 -26.12 8.55 11.37
C LEU A 65 -26.41 7.96 12.77
N PRO A 66 -27.26 8.61 13.58
CA PRO A 66 -27.76 8.02 14.81
C PRO A 66 -28.45 6.68 14.54
N ASP A 67 -28.38 5.72 15.48
CA ASP A 67 -29.04 4.42 15.33
C ASP A 67 -30.56 4.53 15.16
N ASN A 68 -31.16 5.62 15.67
CA ASN A 68 -32.59 5.93 15.56
C ASN A 68 -32.93 6.89 14.39
N ALA A 69 -31.99 7.14 13.46
CA ALA A 69 -32.28 7.94 12.28
C ALA A 69 -33.44 7.32 11.49
N GLN A 70 -34.37 8.15 11.03
CA GLN A 70 -35.46 7.71 10.15
C GLN A 70 -35.08 7.95 8.70
N SER A 71 -35.09 6.89 7.89
CA SER A 71 -34.91 6.98 6.45
C SER A 71 -36.13 7.63 5.83
N PHE A 72 -35.93 8.50 4.83
CA PHE A 72 -37.04 9.07 4.07
C PHE A 72 -37.43 8.21 2.87
N ALA A 73 -36.54 7.31 2.44
CA ALA A 73 -36.77 6.30 1.41
C ALA A 73 -36.18 4.96 1.86
N HIS A 74 -36.90 3.88 1.57
CA HIS A 74 -36.57 2.51 1.95
C HIS A 74 -36.96 1.60 0.79
N GLU A 75 -36.02 0.80 0.31
CA GLU A 75 -36.17 -0.04 -0.86
C GLU A 75 -35.55 -1.43 -0.62
N GLU A 76 -36.40 -2.45 -0.51
CA GLU A 76 -35.96 -3.85 -0.51
C GLU A 76 -35.59 -4.27 -1.93
N VAL A 77 -34.42 -4.86 -2.07
CA VAL A 77 -33.86 -5.31 -3.36
C VAL A 77 -33.26 -6.71 -3.20
N ASP A 78 -32.99 -7.40 -4.31
CA ASP A 78 -32.19 -8.62 -4.28
C ASP A 78 -31.24 -8.65 -5.48
N ILE A 79 -30.18 -7.85 -5.38
CA ILE A 79 -29.19 -7.72 -6.45
C ILE A 79 -27.97 -8.55 -6.07
N ARG A 80 -27.86 -9.74 -6.67
CA ARG A 80 -26.72 -10.63 -6.49
C ARG A 80 -25.52 -10.15 -7.31
N ILE A 81 -24.34 -10.13 -6.69
CA ILE A 81 -23.06 -9.77 -7.29
C ILE A 81 -22.08 -10.92 -7.02
N ASP A 82 -21.74 -11.69 -8.05
CA ASP A 82 -20.86 -12.85 -7.94
C ASP A 82 -19.39 -12.43 -7.70
N PRO A 83 -18.55 -13.33 -7.14
CA PRO A 83 -17.13 -13.06 -6.88
C PRO A 83 -16.41 -12.49 -8.10
N PHE A 84 -15.69 -11.38 -7.92
CA PHE A 84 -14.90 -10.71 -8.97
C PHE A 84 -15.73 -10.26 -10.17
N THR A 85 -16.95 -9.77 -9.92
CA THR A 85 -17.83 -9.18 -10.93
C THR A 85 -18.28 -7.77 -10.54
N THR A 86 -18.74 -7.01 -11.53
CA THR A 86 -19.31 -5.66 -11.34
C THR A 86 -20.76 -5.66 -11.80
N ASN A 87 -21.66 -5.14 -10.97
CA ASN A 87 -23.06 -4.97 -11.28
C ASN A 87 -23.40 -3.48 -11.39
N HIS A 88 -23.90 -3.08 -12.55
CA HIS A 88 -24.44 -1.74 -12.78
C HIS A 88 -25.94 -1.75 -12.49
N THR A 89 -26.34 -1.12 -11.38
CA THR A 89 -27.75 -1.10 -10.97
C THR A 89 -28.52 0.02 -11.66
N ASP A 90 -29.84 -0.01 -11.57
CA ASP A 90 -30.73 1.10 -11.90
C ASP A 90 -31.01 2.01 -10.69
N LYS A 91 -30.35 1.77 -9.55
CA LYS A 91 -30.64 2.43 -8.27
C LYS A 91 -29.80 3.67 -8.09
N HIS A 92 -30.42 4.80 -7.78
CA HIS A 92 -29.68 6.04 -7.52
C HIS A 92 -29.14 6.07 -6.09
N ALA A 93 -27.91 6.58 -5.90
CA ALA A 93 -27.38 6.80 -4.56
C ALA A 93 -28.07 7.95 -3.82
N THR A 94 -28.57 8.94 -4.55
CA THR A 94 -29.30 10.08 -4.00
C THR A 94 -30.60 10.34 -4.76
N GLU A 95 -31.63 10.86 -4.08
CA GLU A 95 -32.95 11.16 -4.65
C GLU A 95 -33.31 12.64 -4.65
N ARG A 96 -33.10 13.34 -3.52
CA ARG A 96 -33.54 14.72 -3.28
C ARG A 96 -32.38 15.70 -3.32
N SER A 97 -31.22 15.32 -2.78
CA SER A 97 -30.02 16.17 -2.73
C SER A 97 -28.71 15.39 -2.75
N ASN A 98 -27.61 16.05 -3.10
CA ASN A 98 -26.30 15.41 -3.24
C ASN A 98 -25.59 15.13 -1.90
N ASP A 99 -26.12 15.60 -0.78
CA ASP A 99 -25.58 15.44 0.57
C ASP A 99 -26.26 14.32 1.38
N GLU A 100 -27.15 13.55 0.75
CA GLU A 100 -27.82 12.42 1.39
C GLU A 100 -26.85 11.33 1.84
N VAL A 101 -27.22 10.66 2.92
CA VAL A 101 -26.53 9.45 3.38
C VAL A 101 -27.30 8.23 2.90
N LEU A 102 -26.61 7.39 2.15
CA LEU A 102 -27.06 6.10 1.65
C LEU A 102 -26.59 5.00 2.60
N ARG A 103 -27.53 4.24 3.16
CA ARG A 103 -27.24 3.03 3.91
C ARG A 103 -27.56 1.82 3.05
N LEU A 104 -26.59 0.94 2.94
CA LEU A 104 -26.67 -0.28 2.15
C LEU A 104 -26.53 -1.48 3.09
N THR A 105 -27.44 -2.44 2.96
CA THR A 105 -27.31 -3.74 3.63
C THR A 105 -27.05 -4.82 2.60
N PHE A 106 -25.91 -5.49 2.77
CA PHE A 106 -25.50 -6.65 2.00
C PHE A 106 -25.76 -7.92 2.79
N GLU A 107 -25.93 -9.03 2.07
CA GLU A 107 -25.99 -10.38 2.62
C GLU A 107 -24.92 -11.25 1.97
N ALA A 108 -24.19 -12.01 2.77
CA ALA A 108 -23.25 -13.04 2.33
C ALA A 108 -23.44 -14.27 3.22
N GLU A 109 -23.67 -15.43 2.61
CA GLU A 109 -23.85 -16.72 3.30
C GLU A 109 -24.90 -16.69 4.44
N GLY A 110 -25.97 -15.89 4.27
CA GLY A 110 -27.05 -15.74 5.25
C GLY A 110 -26.79 -14.76 6.39
N GLN A 111 -25.63 -14.08 6.41
CA GLN A 111 -25.32 -13.02 7.36
C GLN A 111 -25.41 -11.64 6.71
N ARG A 112 -25.93 -10.66 7.44
CA ARG A 112 -26.13 -9.29 6.95
C ARG A 112 -25.05 -8.33 7.42
N TYR A 113 -24.67 -7.41 6.55
CA TYR A 113 -23.59 -6.44 6.74
C TYR A 113 -24.06 -5.07 6.27
N ARG A 114 -23.80 -4.03 7.06
CA ARG A 114 -24.31 -2.67 6.83
C ARG A 114 -23.19 -1.68 6.59
N ILE A 115 -23.40 -0.73 5.69
CA ILE A 115 -22.53 0.43 5.53
C ILE A 115 -23.30 1.70 5.20
N ASP A 116 -22.78 2.83 5.68
CA ASP A 116 -23.30 4.17 5.38
C ASP A 116 -22.28 4.91 4.51
N VAL A 117 -22.71 5.43 3.36
CA VAL A 117 -21.94 6.23 2.40
C VAL A 117 -22.66 7.56 2.09
N PRO A 118 -21.98 8.67 1.69
CA PRO A 118 -20.55 8.78 1.45
C PRO A 118 -19.73 8.61 2.74
N LEU A 119 -18.50 8.11 2.59
CA LEU A 119 -17.62 7.84 3.71
C LEU A 119 -17.01 9.15 4.23
N PRO A 120 -16.90 9.35 5.56
CA PRO A 120 -16.22 10.51 6.10
C PRO A 120 -14.71 10.41 5.85
N VAL A 121 -14.17 11.36 5.09
CA VAL A 121 -12.74 11.65 4.87
C VAL A 121 -11.92 10.56 4.14
N ARG A 122 -12.27 9.27 4.25
CA ARG A 122 -11.48 8.13 3.74
C ARG A 122 -12.20 7.41 2.59
N TYR A 123 -11.43 6.72 1.75
CA TYR A 123 -11.96 5.88 0.69
C TYR A 123 -12.52 4.57 1.23
N THR A 124 -11.96 4.05 2.34
CA THR A 124 -12.36 2.76 2.89
C THR A 124 -13.11 2.83 4.21
N ARG A 125 -14.03 1.88 4.41
CA ARG A 125 -14.72 1.66 5.69
C ARG A 125 -15.14 0.21 5.83
N GLU A 126 -14.91 -0.37 7.00
CA GLU A 126 -15.39 -1.71 7.31
C GLU A 126 -16.92 -1.74 7.40
N LEU A 127 -17.54 -2.76 6.82
CA LEU A 127 -18.97 -3.00 6.95
C LEU A 127 -19.26 -3.46 8.38
N THR A 128 -20.35 -2.94 8.97
CA THR A 128 -20.82 -3.37 10.29
C THR A 128 -21.59 -4.68 10.14
N PRO A 129 -21.12 -5.82 10.67
CA PRO A 129 -21.91 -7.05 10.70
C PRO A 129 -23.14 -6.86 11.62
N LEU A 130 -24.28 -7.40 11.19
CA LEU A 130 -25.54 -7.37 11.95
C LEU A 130 -25.77 -8.68 12.72
N VAL A 131 -24.68 -9.40 13.00
CA VAL A 131 -24.63 -10.66 13.74
C VAL A 131 -23.48 -10.59 14.76
N GLN A 132 -23.56 -11.39 15.82
CA GLN A 132 -22.53 -11.39 16.88
C GLN A 132 -21.21 -12.04 16.44
N ASP A 133 -21.28 -13.08 15.60
CA ASP A 133 -20.12 -13.85 15.14
C ASP A 133 -20.09 -13.88 13.59
N PRO A 134 -19.50 -12.86 12.95
CA PRO A 134 -19.45 -12.76 11.50
C PRO A 134 -18.47 -13.79 10.91
N ARG A 135 -18.90 -14.49 9.86
CA ARG A 135 -18.03 -15.42 9.10
C ARG A 135 -17.01 -14.68 8.26
N HIS A 136 -17.36 -13.47 7.82
CA HIS A 136 -16.54 -12.65 6.95
C HIS A 136 -16.45 -11.24 7.49
N HIS A 137 -15.30 -10.61 7.32
CA HIS A 137 -15.15 -9.17 7.50
C HIS A 137 -14.95 -8.55 6.13
N PHE A 138 -15.69 -7.48 5.86
CA PHE A 138 -15.65 -6.80 4.57
C PHE A 138 -15.31 -5.33 4.76
N THR A 139 -14.55 -4.78 3.82
CA THR A 139 -14.29 -3.36 3.72
C THR A 139 -14.89 -2.87 2.40
N ALA A 140 -15.58 -1.73 2.43
CA ALA A 140 -16.05 -1.09 1.22
C ALA A 140 -15.12 0.06 0.84
N VAL A 141 -14.89 0.22 -0.46
CA VAL A 141 -14.22 1.35 -1.08
C VAL A 141 -15.27 2.11 -1.88
N PHE A 142 -15.65 3.31 -1.42
CA PHE A 142 -16.66 4.12 -2.10
C PHE A 142 -16.00 5.29 -2.82
N VAL A 143 -16.31 5.45 -4.11
CA VAL A 143 -15.83 6.56 -4.95
C VAL A 143 -17.04 7.44 -5.31
N PRO A 144 -17.26 8.55 -4.58
CA PRO A 144 -18.46 9.36 -4.73
C PRO A 144 -18.66 9.93 -6.13
N SER A 145 -17.59 10.34 -6.81
CA SER A 145 -17.65 10.94 -8.15
C SER A 145 -18.23 9.99 -9.21
N GLU A 146 -18.06 8.69 -9.01
CA GLU A 146 -18.53 7.64 -9.93
C GLU A 146 -19.76 6.90 -9.37
N THR A 147 -20.19 7.21 -8.14
CA THR A 147 -21.22 6.45 -7.40
C THR A 147 -20.92 4.95 -7.40
N PHE A 148 -19.66 4.61 -7.12
CA PHE A 148 -19.13 3.26 -7.27
C PHE A 148 -18.71 2.71 -5.92
N LEU A 149 -19.24 1.54 -5.54
CA LEU A 149 -18.90 0.84 -4.31
C LEU A 149 -18.21 -0.48 -4.64
N SER A 150 -16.96 -0.64 -4.22
CA SER A 150 -16.27 -1.93 -4.26
C SER A 150 -16.28 -2.56 -2.89
N ILE A 151 -16.56 -3.86 -2.79
CA ILE A 151 -16.47 -4.61 -1.54
C ILE A 151 -15.27 -5.56 -1.64
N ILE A 152 -14.33 -5.41 -0.72
CA ILE A 152 -13.11 -6.21 -0.58
C ILE A 152 -13.16 -7.01 0.73
N SER A 153 -12.46 -8.16 0.76
CA SER A 153 -12.28 -8.93 2.00
C SER A 153 -11.38 -8.13 2.95
N SER A 154 -11.79 -7.96 4.21
CA SER A 154 -10.92 -7.39 5.24
C SER A 154 -9.90 -8.43 5.66
N ALA A 155 -8.62 -8.05 5.67
CA ALA A 155 -7.54 -8.87 6.19
C ALA A 155 -7.09 -8.36 7.56
N ASN A 156 -6.59 -9.27 8.41
CA ASN A 156 -5.84 -8.87 9.59
C ASN A 156 -4.45 -8.36 9.14
N LEU A 157 -4.27 -7.05 9.04
CA LEU A 157 -3.10 -6.47 8.37
C LEU A 157 -1.75 -6.84 9.02
N ASN A 158 -1.67 -7.08 10.32
CA ASN A 158 -0.42 -7.50 10.95
C ASN A 158 -0.07 -8.97 10.68
N GLU A 159 -0.99 -9.78 10.15
CA GLU A 159 -0.81 -11.23 9.92
C GLU A 159 -1.52 -11.71 8.64
N TRP A 160 -1.57 -10.88 7.59
CA TRP A 160 -2.39 -11.17 6.42
C TRP A 160 -1.87 -12.35 5.59
N MET A 161 -0.57 -12.65 5.67
CA MET A 161 0.01 -13.80 4.96
C MET A 161 -0.39 -15.14 5.60
N ARG A 162 -0.94 -15.16 6.82
CA ARG A 162 -1.45 -16.38 7.49
C ARG A 162 -2.50 -17.12 6.67
N GLU A 163 -3.33 -16.38 5.92
CA GLU A 163 -4.44 -16.94 5.14
C GLU A 163 -4.00 -17.58 3.81
N MET A 164 -2.74 -17.39 3.43
CA MET A 164 -2.15 -17.87 2.18
C MET A 164 -1.54 -19.27 2.35
N ALA A 165 -1.59 -20.08 1.30
CA ALA A 165 -0.98 -21.41 1.31
C ALA A 165 0.56 -21.35 1.27
N ASP A 166 1.22 -22.26 1.98
CA ASP A 166 2.69 -22.32 2.03
C ASP A 166 3.34 -22.57 0.66
N ARG A 167 2.63 -23.27 -0.24
CA ARG A 167 3.10 -23.55 -1.60
C ARG A 167 3.13 -22.33 -2.52
N THR A 168 2.49 -21.23 -2.14
CA THR A 168 2.37 -20.04 -2.98
C THR A 168 3.71 -19.32 -3.10
N PRO A 169 4.27 -19.12 -4.30
CA PRO A 169 5.46 -18.31 -4.49
C PRO A 169 5.22 -16.87 -4.02
N ILE A 170 6.16 -16.29 -3.28
CA ILE A 170 5.97 -14.92 -2.78
C ILE A 170 5.91 -13.89 -3.92
N SER A 171 6.51 -14.20 -5.07
CA SER A 171 6.46 -13.36 -6.28
C SER A 171 5.08 -13.29 -6.94
N ALA A 172 4.15 -14.18 -6.58
CA ALA A 172 2.77 -14.16 -7.05
C ALA A 172 1.84 -13.31 -6.16
N LEU A 173 2.31 -12.85 -4.99
CA LEU A 173 1.48 -12.14 -4.02
C LEU A 173 1.36 -10.65 -4.36
N SER A 174 0.22 -10.07 -4.01
CA SER A 174 0.03 -8.62 -3.92
C SER A 174 0.59 -8.13 -2.60
N ILE A 175 1.72 -7.44 -2.63
CA ILE A 175 2.47 -7.04 -1.44
C ILE A 175 2.54 -5.51 -1.34
N PRO A 176 2.06 -4.92 -0.25
CA PRO A 176 2.32 -3.51 0.04
C PRO A 176 3.80 -3.32 0.41
N GLY A 177 4.44 -2.35 -0.24
CA GLY A 177 5.82 -1.96 0.01
C GLY A 177 5.94 -0.48 0.35
N THR A 178 7.09 -0.08 0.89
CA THR A 178 7.41 1.33 1.16
C THR A 178 8.75 1.72 0.57
N HIS A 179 8.79 2.89 -0.08
CA HIS A 179 10.01 3.45 -0.66
C HIS A 179 10.84 4.11 0.44
N ASN A 180 12.14 3.84 0.42
CA ASN A 180 13.11 4.26 1.44
C ASN A 180 12.51 4.17 2.86
N SER A 181 12.05 2.97 3.23
CA SER A 181 11.15 2.67 4.34
C SER A 181 11.47 3.32 5.71
N PRO A 182 12.73 3.48 6.14
CA PRO A 182 13.04 4.09 7.44
C PRO A 182 13.02 5.63 7.47
N THR A 183 12.71 6.31 6.35
CA THR A 183 12.70 7.79 6.26
C THR A 183 11.48 8.45 6.91
N CYS A 184 11.19 8.12 8.17
CA CYS A 184 10.11 8.71 8.96
C CYS A 184 10.58 9.74 10.00
N HIS A 185 11.88 9.91 10.14
CA HIS A 185 12.47 10.78 11.15
C HIS A 185 12.41 12.26 10.76
N PRO A 186 12.64 13.18 11.73
CA PRO A 186 12.85 14.59 11.42
C PRO A 186 14.00 14.76 10.43
N ALA A 187 13.68 15.20 9.21
CA ALA A 187 14.57 15.42 8.08
C ALA A 187 13.99 16.56 7.22
N PRO A 188 14.77 17.15 6.29
CA PRO A 188 14.21 18.06 5.30
C PRO A 188 13.02 17.40 4.58
N PRO A 189 11.91 18.11 4.32
CA PRO A 189 10.69 17.49 3.77
C PRO A 189 10.89 16.81 2.40
N SER A 190 11.88 17.24 1.61
CA SER A 190 12.24 16.63 0.34
C SER A 190 12.95 15.27 0.47
N VAL A 191 13.38 14.89 1.68
CA VAL A 191 14.10 13.65 2.00
C VAL A 191 13.20 12.63 2.71
N ARG A 192 12.11 13.10 3.33
CA ARG A 192 11.19 12.25 4.10
C ARG A 192 10.20 11.55 3.15
N CYS A 193 10.31 10.23 3.04
CA CYS A 193 9.42 9.44 2.20
C CYS A 193 8.29 8.77 2.99
N GLN A 194 8.42 8.64 4.32
CA GLN A 194 7.45 7.92 5.14
C GLN A 194 6.89 8.76 6.29
N ALA A 195 5.59 8.56 6.57
CA ALA A 195 4.90 9.25 7.66
C ALA A 195 5.16 8.57 9.02
N VAL A 196 5.29 7.24 9.01
CA VAL A 196 5.29 6.39 10.20
C VAL A 196 6.50 5.46 10.26
N SER A 197 6.78 4.92 11.46
CA SER A 197 7.93 4.04 11.69
C SER A 197 7.86 2.71 10.92
N PRO A 198 8.99 2.05 10.63
CA PRO A 198 8.98 0.70 10.04
C PRO A 198 8.13 -0.30 10.82
N ARG A 199 8.13 -0.25 12.15
CA ARG A 199 7.27 -1.13 12.96
C ARG A 199 5.79 -0.89 12.66
N GLU A 200 5.37 0.37 12.60
CA GLU A 200 3.98 0.73 12.29
C GLU A 200 3.59 0.35 10.85
N GLN A 201 4.53 0.43 9.91
CA GLN A 201 4.33 -0.07 8.53
C GLN A 201 4.05 -1.59 8.52
N LEU A 202 4.81 -2.38 9.30
CA LEU A 202 4.61 -3.83 9.42
C LEU A 202 3.27 -4.17 10.07
N GLU A 203 2.90 -3.51 11.17
CA GLU A 203 1.59 -3.70 11.82
C GLU A 203 0.40 -3.44 10.89
N ASN A 204 0.60 -2.61 9.86
CA ASN A 204 -0.46 -2.24 8.92
C ASN A 204 -0.29 -2.88 7.55
N GLY A 205 0.49 -3.96 7.44
CA GLY A 205 0.46 -4.87 6.28
C GLY A 205 1.60 -4.70 5.27
N VAL A 206 2.51 -3.75 5.46
CA VAL A 206 3.70 -3.63 4.61
C VAL A 206 4.60 -4.84 4.81
N ARG A 207 5.06 -5.47 3.71
CA ARG A 207 5.97 -6.63 3.73
C ARG A 207 7.12 -6.52 2.74
N PHE A 208 7.29 -5.36 2.13
CA PHE A 208 8.44 -5.05 1.27
C PHE A 208 9.05 -3.72 1.68
N PHE A 209 10.34 -3.73 2.01
CA PHE A 209 11.08 -2.51 2.35
C PHE A 209 12.14 -2.23 1.29
N ASP A 210 12.07 -1.04 0.68
CA ASP A 210 13.20 -0.48 -0.07
C ASP A 210 14.15 0.21 0.91
N ILE A 211 15.36 -0.31 1.02
CA ILE A 211 16.35 0.08 2.01
C ILE A 211 17.60 0.56 1.27
N ARG A 212 18.01 1.79 1.58
CA ARG A 212 19.21 2.41 1.03
C ARG A 212 20.25 2.56 2.14
N VAL A 213 21.42 1.97 1.93
CA VAL A 213 22.48 1.91 2.94
C VAL A 213 23.80 2.46 2.42
N GLN A 214 24.57 3.04 3.33
CA GLN A 214 25.97 3.37 3.15
C GLN A 214 26.81 2.64 4.22
N PRO A 215 27.84 1.87 3.85
CA PRO A 215 28.85 1.43 4.81
C PRO A 215 29.52 2.61 5.54
N GLU A 216 29.60 2.54 6.87
CA GLU A 216 30.25 3.59 7.67
C GLU A 216 31.77 3.63 7.42
N SER A 217 32.38 2.45 7.23
CA SER A 217 33.77 2.30 6.81
C SER A 217 33.84 1.91 5.34
N GLU A 218 34.86 2.39 4.62
CA GLU A 218 35.08 2.04 3.21
C GLU A 218 35.90 0.75 3.04
N THR A 219 36.60 0.33 4.10
CA THR A 219 37.58 -0.76 4.06
C THR A 219 37.30 -1.84 5.10
N GLU A 220 36.80 -1.48 6.29
CA GLU A 220 36.50 -2.44 7.34
C GLU A 220 35.18 -3.16 7.06
N VAL A 221 35.23 -4.49 7.01
CA VAL A 221 34.03 -5.32 6.92
C VAL A 221 33.47 -5.49 8.33
N ASN A 222 32.70 -4.50 8.79
CA ASN A 222 31.94 -4.53 10.04
C ASN A 222 30.44 -4.39 9.74
N ASP A 223 29.59 -4.45 10.76
CA ASP A 223 28.15 -4.41 10.59
C ASP A 223 27.53 -3.01 10.54
N LYS A 224 28.34 -1.94 10.47
CA LYS A 224 27.83 -0.58 10.55
C LYS A 224 27.42 -0.06 9.18
N LEU A 225 26.14 -0.27 8.86
CA LEU A 225 25.49 0.28 7.69
C LEU A 225 24.55 1.42 8.10
N ILE A 226 24.82 2.63 7.62
CA ILE A 226 24.02 3.82 7.86
C ILE A 226 22.87 3.87 6.86
N LEU A 227 21.66 4.17 7.33
CA LEU A 227 20.49 4.39 6.50
C LEU A 227 20.51 5.80 5.92
N VAL A 228 20.36 5.90 4.60
CA VAL A 228 20.53 7.15 3.82
C VAL A 228 19.40 7.34 2.81
N HIS A 229 19.27 8.55 2.27
CA HIS A 229 18.42 8.89 1.13
C HIS A 229 19.23 9.78 0.18
N SER A 230 19.66 9.23 -0.96
CA SER A 230 20.65 9.90 -1.82
C SER A 230 21.87 10.33 -1.01
N VAL A 231 22.33 11.58 -1.17
CA VAL A 231 23.45 12.16 -0.42
C VAL A 231 23.08 12.63 0.99
N PHE A 232 21.82 12.47 1.42
CA PHE A 232 21.31 13.02 2.66
C PHE A 232 21.15 11.95 3.76
N PRO A 233 21.40 12.31 5.03
CA PRO A 233 21.00 11.46 6.15
C PRO A 233 19.47 11.45 6.28
N ILE A 234 18.91 10.31 6.68
CA ILE A 234 17.46 10.18 6.88
C ILE A 234 16.97 10.85 8.18
N SER A 235 17.86 11.40 8.99
CA SER A 235 17.54 12.02 10.28
C SER A 235 18.51 13.15 10.62
N LEU A 236 17.97 14.28 11.10
CA LEU A 236 18.74 15.43 11.61
C LEU A 236 19.25 15.21 13.05
N THR A 237 18.87 14.12 13.71
CA THR A 237 19.26 13.82 15.10
C THR A 237 20.35 12.75 15.21
N GLY A 238 21.06 12.49 14.11
CA GLY A 238 22.16 11.53 14.01
C GLY A 238 21.82 10.30 13.18
N ASN A 239 22.86 9.52 12.88
CA ASN A 239 22.77 8.34 12.04
C ASN A 239 21.74 7.33 12.59
N LYS A 240 21.07 6.65 11.65
CA LYS A 240 20.22 5.49 11.91
C LYS A 240 20.87 4.30 11.22
N TYR A 241 20.86 3.14 11.87
CA TYR A 241 21.61 1.99 11.41
C TYR A 241 20.70 0.87 10.94
N PHE A 242 21.15 0.15 9.92
CA PHE A 242 20.46 -1.00 9.35
C PHE A 242 20.24 -2.12 10.38
N ARG A 243 21.20 -2.35 11.28
CA ARG A 243 21.08 -3.33 12.36
C ARG A 243 19.87 -3.10 13.26
N ASP A 244 19.55 -1.84 13.55
CA ASP A 244 18.37 -1.52 14.36
C ASP A 244 17.08 -1.83 13.60
N LEU A 245 17.02 -1.51 12.30
CA LEU A 245 15.89 -1.85 11.44
C LEU A 245 15.72 -3.38 11.30
N GLU A 246 16.80 -4.11 11.05
CA GLU A 246 16.79 -5.57 11.00
C GLU A 246 16.22 -6.17 12.28
N ARG A 247 16.69 -5.70 13.45
CA ARG A 247 16.19 -6.16 14.75
C ARG A 247 14.69 -5.90 14.90
N ASP A 248 14.20 -4.72 14.52
CA ASP A 248 12.78 -4.39 14.60
C ASP A 248 11.92 -5.31 13.71
N VAL A 249 12.43 -5.66 12.52
CA VAL A 249 11.77 -6.59 11.59
C VAL A 249 11.81 -8.03 12.12
N ILE A 250 12.95 -8.47 12.67
CA ILE A 250 13.09 -9.79 13.29
C ILE A 250 12.11 -9.95 14.45
N ASN A 251 11.99 -8.94 15.32
CA ASN A 251 11.04 -8.94 16.43
C ASN A 251 9.59 -9.05 15.94
N PHE A 252 9.23 -8.30 14.88
CA PHE A 252 7.92 -8.41 14.25
C PHE A 252 7.67 -9.83 13.72
N LEU A 253 8.65 -10.45 13.03
CA LEU A 253 8.54 -11.81 12.52
C LEU A 253 8.47 -12.87 13.62
N ASP A 254 9.04 -12.62 14.81
CA ASP A 254 8.94 -13.50 15.96
C ASP A 254 7.55 -13.51 16.57
N GLU A 255 6.90 -12.34 16.59
CA GLU A 255 5.53 -12.13 17.06
C GLU A 255 4.49 -12.59 16.02
N HIS A 256 4.80 -12.47 14.73
CA HIS A 256 3.92 -12.78 13.60
C HIS A 256 4.58 -13.79 12.66
N ARG A 257 4.73 -15.04 13.15
CA ARG A 257 5.48 -16.11 12.44
C ARG A 257 4.90 -16.53 11.10
N SER A 258 3.66 -16.16 10.79
CA SER A 258 3.08 -16.38 9.47
C SER A 258 3.68 -15.47 8.40
N GLU A 259 4.34 -14.38 8.78
CA GLU A 259 4.74 -13.34 7.86
C GLU A 259 6.18 -13.55 7.36
N THR A 260 6.52 -12.86 6.27
CA THR A 260 7.89 -12.70 5.77
C THR A 260 8.06 -11.26 5.28
N VAL A 261 9.28 -10.73 5.29
CA VAL A 261 9.55 -9.37 4.82
C VAL A 261 10.63 -9.41 3.75
N VAL A 262 10.37 -8.82 2.59
CA VAL A 262 11.36 -8.65 1.53
C VAL A 262 12.16 -7.37 1.78
N PHE A 263 13.48 -7.51 1.86
CA PHE A 263 14.42 -6.38 1.90
C PHE A 263 15.01 -6.18 0.51
N SER A 264 14.58 -5.11 -0.16
CA SER A 264 15.22 -4.56 -1.35
C SER A 264 16.36 -3.67 -0.93
N LEU A 265 17.59 -4.17 -0.98
CA LEU A 265 18.76 -3.48 -0.47
C LEU A 265 19.61 -2.88 -1.60
N LYS A 266 19.90 -1.58 -1.50
CA LYS A 266 20.73 -0.83 -2.46
C LYS A 266 21.80 -0.02 -1.73
N ARG A 267 23.01 0.02 -2.29
CA ARG A 267 24.04 0.96 -1.84
C ARG A 267 23.72 2.38 -2.30
N GLU A 268 23.86 3.34 -1.40
CA GLU A 268 23.65 4.75 -1.65
C GLU A 268 24.45 5.59 -0.64
N GLY A 269 24.38 6.92 -0.73
CA GLY A 269 25.12 7.83 0.15
C GLY A 269 26.39 8.42 -0.49
N PRO A 270 26.97 9.47 0.12
CA PRO A 270 28.15 10.14 -0.39
C PRO A 270 29.48 9.37 -0.23
N GLY A 271 29.50 8.26 0.52
CA GLY A 271 30.73 7.48 0.77
C GLY A 271 31.27 6.75 -0.46
N HIS A 272 32.54 6.33 -0.42
CA HIS A 272 33.22 5.67 -1.56
C HIS A 272 33.26 4.15 -1.46
N ALA A 273 32.59 3.55 -0.47
CA ALA A 273 32.43 2.10 -0.38
C ALA A 273 31.81 1.53 -1.66
N THR A 274 32.30 0.37 -2.10
CA THR A 274 31.82 -0.31 -3.31
C THR A 274 30.67 -1.26 -3.02
N ASP A 275 29.95 -1.67 -4.06
CA ASP A 275 28.94 -2.72 -3.97
C ASP A 275 29.55 -4.04 -3.46
N GLN A 276 30.76 -4.38 -3.93
CA GLN A 276 31.49 -5.56 -3.47
C GLN A 276 31.77 -5.49 -1.97
N HIS A 277 32.12 -4.32 -1.45
CA HIS A 277 32.29 -4.11 -0.02
C HIS A 277 30.98 -4.32 0.75
N LEU A 278 29.87 -3.72 0.27
CA LEU A 278 28.55 -3.95 0.85
C LEU A 278 28.16 -5.44 0.83
N SER A 279 28.43 -6.15 -0.27
CA SER A 279 28.08 -7.57 -0.40
C SER A 279 28.76 -8.44 0.65
N LYS A 280 30.03 -8.16 0.97
CA LYS A 280 30.76 -8.84 2.05
C LYS A 280 30.17 -8.53 3.41
N ILE A 281 29.83 -7.27 3.68
CA ILE A 281 29.18 -6.90 4.96
C ILE A 281 27.86 -7.65 5.13
N ILE A 282 27.01 -7.68 4.11
CA ILE A 282 25.72 -8.37 4.19
C ILE A 282 25.89 -9.87 4.38
N ARG A 283 26.83 -10.50 3.67
CA ARG A 283 27.13 -11.92 3.83
C ARG A 283 27.70 -12.24 5.22
N ASP A 284 28.71 -11.50 5.67
CA ASP A 284 29.48 -11.81 6.88
C ASP A 284 28.72 -11.49 8.18
N HIS A 285 27.86 -10.46 8.17
CA HIS A 285 27.30 -9.90 9.40
C HIS A 285 25.77 -9.95 9.51
N TYR A 286 25.06 -10.26 8.42
CA TYR A 286 23.59 -10.21 8.38
C TYR A 286 22.98 -11.53 7.88
N GLY A 287 23.23 -11.89 6.62
CA GLY A 287 22.52 -12.97 5.94
C GLY A 287 23.03 -14.39 6.24
N ASN A 288 23.99 -14.56 7.14
CA ASN A 288 24.49 -15.88 7.59
C ASN A 288 23.61 -16.54 8.67
N SER A 289 22.46 -15.95 9.00
CA SER A 289 21.46 -16.49 9.92
C SER A 289 20.34 -17.22 9.16
N ASP A 290 19.76 -18.24 9.80
CA ASP A 290 18.52 -18.92 9.39
C ASP A 290 17.29 -18.00 9.29
N ARG A 291 17.41 -16.78 9.83
CA ARG A 291 16.43 -15.68 9.71
C ARG A 291 16.46 -14.99 8.36
N TRP A 292 17.40 -15.33 7.49
CA TRP A 292 17.51 -14.76 6.14
C TRP A 292 17.34 -15.84 5.07
N TRP A 293 16.56 -15.50 4.05
CA TRP A 293 16.54 -16.21 2.78
C TRP A 293 17.49 -15.51 1.81
N THR A 294 18.61 -16.17 1.54
CA THR A 294 19.70 -15.64 0.68
C THR A 294 19.92 -16.50 -0.56
N GLU A 295 19.10 -17.52 -0.78
CA GLU A 295 19.08 -18.28 -2.02
C GLU A 295 18.70 -17.36 -3.21
N PRO A 296 19.34 -17.51 -4.38
CA PRO A 296 19.19 -16.60 -5.51
C PRO A 296 17.93 -16.88 -6.35
N HIS A 297 16.81 -17.18 -5.69
CA HIS A 297 15.50 -17.32 -6.32
C HIS A 297 14.36 -16.94 -5.35
N TRP A 298 13.18 -16.66 -5.90
CA TRP A 298 11.99 -16.42 -5.08
C TRP A 298 11.59 -17.69 -4.33
N PRO A 299 11.43 -17.65 -2.98
CA PRO A 299 10.94 -18.78 -2.21
C PRO A 299 9.43 -18.96 -2.35
N LYS A 300 8.95 -20.16 -2.03
CA LYS A 300 7.56 -20.36 -1.63
C LYS A 300 7.32 -19.73 -0.26
N LEU A 301 6.08 -19.34 0.02
CA LEU A 301 5.76 -18.62 1.25
C LEU A 301 6.16 -19.42 2.50
N GLY A 302 5.91 -20.73 2.54
CA GLY A 302 6.28 -21.58 3.67
C GLY A 302 7.79 -21.60 3.97
N GLU A 303 8.63 -21.45 2.95
CA GLU A 303 10.09 -21.37 3.10
C GLU A 303 10.55 -20.01 3.65
N ALA A 304 9.76 -18.96 3.36
CA ALA A 304 10.03 -17.57 3.70
C ALA A 304 9.47 -17.14 5.06
N ARG A 305 8.45 -17.83 5.60
CA ARG A 305 7.81 -17.48 6.88
C ARG A 305 8.83 -17.37 8.01
N GLY A 306 8.72 -16.30 8.80
CA GLY A 306 9.63 -15.96 9.89
C GLY A 306 11.01 -15.43 9.45
N LYS A 307 11.23 -15.25 8.13
CA LYS A 307 12.51 -14.82 7.56
C LYS A 307 12.42 -13.51 6.78
N ILE A 308 13.56 -12.85 6.67
CA ILE A 308 13.80 -11.75 5.75
C ILE A 308 14.25 -12.33 4.40
N VAL A 309 13.64 -11.92 3.30
CA VAL A 309 14.04 -12.32 1.94
C VAL A 309 14.89 -11.23 1.32
N LEU A 310 16.12 -11.56 0.92
CA LEU A 310 17.05 -10.60 0.34
C LEU A 310 16.84 -10.42 -1.17
N LEU A 311 16.42 -9.23 -1.58
CA LEU A 311 16.47 -8.73 -2.96
C LEU A 311 17.66 -7.76 -3.07
N ARG A 312 18.73 -8.15 -3.76
CA ARG A 312 19.95 -7.34 -3.90
C ARG A 312 19.88 -6.42 -5.11
N ARG A 313 20.21 -5.14 -4.89
CA ARG A 313 20.42 -4.11 -5.91
C ARG A 313 21.87 -3.59 -5.86
N TYR A 314 22.83 -4.48 -5.61
CA TYR A 314 24.26 -4.20 -5.53
C TYR A 314 25.06 -5.41 -6.03
N ALA A 315 26.19 -5.16 -6.70
CA ALA A 315 27.13 -6.16 -7.21
C ALA A 315 27.81 -7.01 -6.11
N LEU A 316 27.96 -8.30 -6.39
CA LEU A 316 28.67 -9.23 -5.51
C LEU A 316 30.20 -9.15 -5.68
N ASP A 317 30.91 -9.25 -4.56
CA ASP A 317 32.35 -9.57 -4.50
C ASP A 317 32.59 -11.00 -5.00
N ASP A 318 33.75 -11.27 -5.60
CA ASP A 318 34.09 -12.61 -6.12
C ASP A 318 34.05 -13.70 -5.04
N SER A 319 34.34 -13.35 -3.78
CA SER A 319 34.23 -14.28 -2.65
C SER A 319 32.78 -14.68 -2.34
N VAL A 320 31.80 -13.86 -2.71
CA VAL A 320 30.37 -14.08 -2.45
C VAL A 320 29.67 -14.70 -3.67
N LYS A 321 30.19 -14.53 -4.88
CA LYS A 321 29.64 -15.13 -6.12
C LYS A 321 29.59 -16.67 -6.08
N ASN A 322 30.48 -17.29 -5.30
CA ASN A 322 30.56 -18.75 -5.20
C ASN A 322 29.62 -19.34 -4.14
N GLU A 323 28.86 -18.52 -3.40
CA GLU A 323 27.82 -18.99 -2.48
C GLU A 323 26.74 -19.77 -3.24
N HIS A 324 26.00 -20.62 -2.51
CA HIS A 324 24.90 -21.45 -3.06
C HIS A 324 25.31 -22.28 -4.28
N ASP A 325 26.46 -22.95 -4.19
CA ASP A 325 27.07 -23.77 -5.25
C ASP A 325 27.35 -22.98 -6.55
N GLY A 326 27.76 -21.72 -6.40
CA GLY A 326 28.07 -20.82 -7.53
C GLY A 326 26.85 -20.18 -8.17
N ARG A 327 25.66 -20.30 -7.58
CA ARG A 327 24.44 -19.61 -8.05
C ARG A 327 24.39 -18.15 -7.59
N GLY A 328 25.24 -17.75 -6.65
CA GLY A 328 25.33 -16.38 -6.13
C GLY A 328 24.64 -16.22 -4.79
N TYR A 329 24.29 -14.98 -4.42
CA TYR A 329 23.76 -14.64 -3.10
C TYR A 329 22.66 -13.59 -3.20
N GLY A 330 21.49 -13.88 -2.63
CA GLY A 330 20.28 -13.07 -2.72
C GLY A 330 19.67 -13.05 -4.14
N ILE A 331 18.43 -12.60 -4.21
CA ILE A 331 17.69 -12.47 -5.46
C ILE A 331 18.21 -11.24 -6.21
N GLU A 332 18.62 -11.43 -7.45
CA GLU A 332 19.24 -10.38 -8.27
C GLU A 332 18.23 -9.38 -8.83
N ALA A 333 18.47 -8.08 -8.58
CA ALA A 333 17.77 -6.97 -9.21
C ALA A 333 18.71 -5.75 -9.41
N GLU A 334 19.96 -6.02 -9.80
CA GLU A 334 20.93 -4.98 -10.12
C GLU A 334 20.64 -4.30 -11.47
N ASN A 335 21.12 -3.05 -11.60
CA ASN A 335 21.26 -2.36 -12.90
C ASN A 335 20.00 -2.28 -13.76
N TRP A 336 18.82 -2.16 -13.14
CA TRP A 336 17.62 -1.84 -13.89
C TRP A 336 17.73 -0.46 -14.58
N ALA A 337 17.05 -0.29 -15.70
CA ALA A 337 17.10 0.92 -16.50
C ALA A 337 16.65 2.14 -15.70
N ASP A 338 17.35 3.25 -15.91
CA ASP A 338 16.95 4.52 -15.31
C ASP A 338 15.56 4.93 -15.80
N LYS A 339 14.68 5.31 -14.88
CA LYS A 339 13.28 5.66 -15.17
C LYS A 339 12.50 4.55 -15.87
N ALA A 340 12.75 3.30 -15.48
CA ALA A 340 12.07 2.11 -15.98
C ALA A 340 10.54 2.24 -15.93
N VAL A 341 9.85 1.84 -17.00
CA VAL A 341 8.37 1.78 -17.04
C VAL A 341 7.84 0.33 -17.10
N ASN A 342 8.63 -0.56 -17.69
CA ASN A 342 8.36 -1.99 -17.79
C ASN A 342 9.65 -2.75 -18.11
N ASP A 343 10.57 -2.75 -17.16
CA ASP A 343 11.90 -3.26 -17.38
C ASP A 343 12.08 -4.67 -16.81
N HIS A 344 12.52 -5.61 -17.65
CA HIS A 344 12.61 -7.02 -17.30
C HIS A 344 14.03 -7.35 -16.85
N HIS A 345 14.20 -7.64 -15.55
CA HIS A 345 15.50 -7.91 -14.94
C HIS A 345 15.47 -9.20 -14.13
N GLY A 346 15.99 -10.28 -14.71
CA GLY A 346 16.04 -11.58 -14.06
C GLY A 346 14.66 -12.01 -13.54
N ALA A 347 14.52 -12.08 -12.22
CA ALA A 347 13.30 -12.51 -11.55
C ALA A 347 12.31 -11.38 -11.23
N VAL A 348 12.57 -10.14 -11.68
CA VAL A 348 11.72 -8.96 -11.46
C VAL A 348 11.33 -8.25 -12.74
N ILE A 349 10.18 -7.56 -12.71
CA ILE A 349 9.74 -6.62 -13.75
C ILE A 349 9.41 -5.29 -13.08
N VAL A 350 9.93 -4.19 -13.61
CA VAL A 350 10.05 -2.95 -12.82
C VAL A 350 9.41 -1.76 -13.50
N GLN A 351 8.64 -0.99 -12.73
CA GLN A 351 8.27 0.40 -13.02
C GLN A 351 8.87 1.28 -11.91
N ASP A 352 9.89 2.07 -12.26
CA ASP A 352 10.61 3.00 -11.39
C ASP A 352 10.80 4.37 -12.09
N PHE A 353 9.72 4.92 -12.65
CA PHE A 353 9.69 6.29 -13.20
C PHE A 353 9.66 7.32 -12.06
N TYR A 354 10.80 7.64 -11.47
CA TYR A 354 10.86 8.49 -10.25
C TYR A 354 11.01 9.99 -10.52
N GLU A 355 11.34 10.41 -11.76
CA GLU A 355 11.59 11.81 -12.11
C GLU A 355 10.30 12.54 -12.54
N VAL A 356 9.65 13.21 -11.60
CA VAL A 356 8.46 14.04 -11.85
C VAL A 356 8.86 15.51 -11.74
N LEU A 357 9.35 16.06 -12.86
CA LEU A 357 9.86 17.44 -12.91
C LEU A 357 8.79 18.48 -12.61
N ASP A 358 7.56 18.23 -13.06
CA ASP A 358 6.43 19.12 -12.93
C ASP A 358 5.17 18.36 -12.48
N THR A 359 4.24 19.07 -11.84
CA THR A 359 3.01 18.48 -11.32
C THR A 359 2.11 17.87 -12.40
N GLU A 360 2.27 18.28 -13.66
CA GLU A 360 1.58 17.72 -14.82
C GLU A 360 2.07 16.29 -15.14
N ASN A 361 3.33 15.97 -14.80
CA ASN A 361 3.89 14.63 -15.00
C ASN A 361 3.40 13.63 -13.95
N ILE A 362 2.65 14.06 -12.93
CA ILE A 362 2.02 13.16 -11.96
C ILE A 362 1.00 12.26 -12.66
N ASP A 363 0.24 12.78 -13.62
CA ASP A 363 -0.75 11.97 -14.36
C ASP A 363 -0.06 10.91 -15.23
N LEU A 364 1.11 11.23 -15.78
CA LEU A 364 1.93 10.27 -16.51
C LEU A 364 2.46 9.17 -15.57
N LYS A 365 2.90 9.53 -14.36
CA LYS A 365 3.28 8.55 -13.34
C LYS A 365 2.10 7.65 -12.94
N ILE A 366 0.91 8.21 -12.75
CA ILE A 366 -0.32 7.44 -12.49
C ILE A 366 -0.54 6.44 -13.63
N LYS A 367 -0.46 6.89 -14.89
CA LYS A 367 -0.63 6.03 -16.06
C LYS A 367 0.36 4.86 -16.06
N TYR A 368 1.66 5.10 -15.86
CA TYR A 368 2.64 4.01 -15.83
C TYR A 368 2.42 3.04 -14.67
N ALA A 369 2.04 3.56 -13.50
CA ALA A 369 1.71 2.73 -12.35
C ALA A 369 0.48 1.86 -12.61
N THR A 370 -0.59 2.41 -13.18
CA THR A 370 -1.81 1.64 -13.48
C THR A 370 -1.59 0.61 -14.59
N GLU A 371 -0.87 0.96 -15.66
CA GLU A 371 -0.51 0.00 -16.71
C GLU A 371 0.35 -1.15 -16.14
N HIS A 372 1.24 -0.87 -15.19
CA HIS A 372 2.05 -1.90 -14.54
C HIS A 372 1.23 -2.79 -13.59
N LEU A 373 0.22 -2.23 -12.89
CA LEU A 373 -0.76 -3.01 -12.14
C LEU A 373 -1.50 -3.97 -13.06
N GLU A 374 -1.95 -3.52 -14.23
CA GLU A 374 -2.65 -4.41 -15.17
C GLU A 374 -1.75 -5.57 -15.58
N ARG A 375 -0.49 -5.31 -15.97
CA ARG A 375 0.47 -6.38 -16.32
C ARG A 375 0.65 -7.40 -15.20
N ALA A 376 0.75 -6.95 -13.95
CA ALA A 376 0.84 -7.84 -12.79
C ALA A 376 -0.47 -8.64 -12.58
N GLY A 377 -1.63 -8.01 -12.79
CA GLY A 377 -2.93 -8.64 -12.58
C GLY A 377 -3.29 -9.69 -13.63
N CYS A 378 -2.73 -9.59 -14.84
CA CYS A 378 -2.81 -10.63 -15.88
C CYS A 378 -2.07 -11.93 -15.50
N CYS A 379 -1.15 -11.86 -14.55
CA CYS A 379 -0.32 -13.01 -14.21
C CYS A 379 -1.12 -14.09 -13.49
N VAL A 380 -0.74 -15.33 -13.76
CA VAL A 380 -1.36 -16.54 -13.24
C VAL A 380 -0.26 -17.29 -12.50
N CYS A 381 -0.37 -17.41 -11.18
CA CYS A 381 0.49 -18.31 -10.43
C CYS A 381 0.27 -19.75 -10.93
N PRO A 382 1.31 -20.52 -11.25
CA PRO A 382 1.14 -21.91 -11.65
C PRO A 382 0.47 -22.74 -10.55
N ASP A 383 -0.39 -23.69 -10.94
CA ASP A 383 -0.92 -24.71 -10.02
C ASP A 383 0.10 -25.85 -9.80
N ASP A 384 0.96 -26.09 -10.79
CA ASP A 384 2.08 -27.02 -10.70
C ASP A 384 3.18 -26.44 -9.81
N GLU A 385 3.41 -27.08 -8.66
CA GLU A 385 4.42 -26.70 -7.69
C GLU A 385 5.87 -26.84 -8.17
N GLN A 386 6.11 -27.54 -9.28
CA GLN A 386 7.41 -27.65 -9.93
C GLN A 386 7.63 -26.60 -11.01
N ALA A 387 6.58 -25.90 -11.44
CA ALA A 387 6.71 -24.82 -12.40
C ALA A 387 7.50 -23.65 -11.81
N PRO A 388 8.29 -22.93 -12.62
CA PRO A 388 9.02 -21.76 -12.15
C PRO A 388 8.03 -20.71 -11.63
N PRO A 389 8.36 -20.00 -10.54
CA PRO A 389 7.50 -18.95 -10.03
C PRO A 389 7.38 -17.80 -11.04
N PRO A 390 6.25 -17.07 -11.07
CA PRO A 390 6.15 -15.88 -11.91
C PRO A 390 7.18 -14.83 -11.47
N PRO A 391 7.60 -13.91 -12.37
CA PRO A 391 8.45 -12.81 -11.98
C PRO A 391 7.73 -11.91 -10.97
N MET A 392 8.47 -11.29 -10.05
CA MET A 392 7.91 -10.30 -9.14
C MET A 392 7.81 -8.94 -9.82
N TYR A 393 6.61 -8.42 -9.94
CA TYR A 393 6.36 -7.07 -10.44
C TYR A 393 6.65 -6.06 -9.32
N LEU A 394 7.48 -5.05 -9.59
CA LEU A 394 7.87 -3.99 -8.66
C LEU A 394 7.39 -2.64 -9.20
N ASN A 395 6.37 -2.09 -8.56
CA ASN A 395 5.70 -0.87 -8.98
C ASN A 395 5.96 0.25 -7.99
N PHE A 396 6.97 1.09 -8.27
CA PHE A 396 7.25 2.26 -7.44
C PHE A 396 6.23 3.34 -7.73
N LEU A 397 5.48 3.74 -6.70
CA LEU A 397 4.62 4.92 -6.70
C LEU A 397 5.41 6.18 -6.33
N SER A 398 6.52 6.02 -5.62
CA SER A 398 7.43 7.11 -5.27
C SER A 398 7.93 7.85 -6.51
N ALA A 399 8.01 9.17 -6.39
CA ALA A 399 8.67 10.05 -7.34
C ALA A 399 9.03 11.36 -6.60
N SER A 400 9.94 12.14 -7.18
CA SER A 400 10.30 13.43 -6.60
C SER A 400 10.88 14.42 -7.60
N ASN A 401 10.82 15.70 -7.23
CA ASN A 401 11.74 16.72 -7.71
C ASN A 401 12.15 17.61 -6.53
N PHE A 402 13.43 17.57 -6.17
CA PHE A 402 13.99 18.28 -5.03
C PHE A 402 13.72 19.80 -5.09
N TRP A 403 13.80 20.39 -6.29
CA TRP A 403 13.73 21.84 -6.50
C TRP A 403 12.29 22.37 -6.58
N LYS A 404 11.30 21.48 -6.70
CA LYS A 404 9.89 21.86 -6.86
C LYS A 404 9.06 21.33 -5.69
N VAL A 405 8.71 22.22 -4.75
CA VAL A 405 7.94 21.89 -3.53
C VAL A 405 6.67 21.09 -3.82
N GLY A 406 5.95 21.42 -4.91
CA GLY A 406 4.74 20.70 -5.33
C GLY A 406 4.98 19.27 -5.82
N CYS A 407 6.24 18.86 -5.96
CA CYS A 407 6.70 17.54 -6.40
C CYS A 407 7.60 16.88 -5.32
N TRP A 408 7.49 17.32 -4.06
CA TRP A 408 8.07 16.58 -2.94
C TRP A 408 7.30 15.28 -2.66
N PRO A 409 7.94 14.26 -2.05
CA PRO A 409 7.35 12.93 -1.86
C PRO A 409 5.92 12.96 -1.28
N GLU A 410 5.69 13.74 -0.22
CA GLU A 410 4.39 13.92 0.42
C GLU A 410 3.30 14.37 -0.58
N LYS A 411 3.62 15.37 -1.42
CA LYS A 411 2.66 16.00 -2.34
C LYS A 411 2.34 15.09 -3.52
N ILE A 412 3.31 14.30 -3.97
CA ILE A 412 3.09 13.30 -5.02
C ILE A 412 2.25 12.16 -4.45
N ALA A 413 2.61 11.61 -3.29
CA ALA A 413 1.87 10.53 -2.63
C ALA A 413 0.40 10.90 -2.35
N ALA A 414 0.15 12.13 -1.92
CA ALA A 414 -1.21 12.66 -1.69
C ALA A 414 -2.10 12.68 -2.96
N LYS A 415 -1.52 12.58 -4.16
CA LYS A 415 -2.25 12.42 -5.43
C LYS A 415 -2.22 10.98 -5.94
N LEU A 416 -1.05 10.34 -5.88
CA LEU A 416 -0.85 9.01 -6.45
C LEU A 416 -1.58 7.94 -5.64
N ASN A 417 -1.48 7.95 -4.31
CA ASN A 417 -2.07 6.89 -3.49
C ASN A 417 -3.61 6.83 -3.67
N PRO A 418 -4.35 7.96 -3.60
CA PRO A 418 -5.78 7.98 -3.92
C PRO A 418 -6.11 7.54 -5.36
N ALA A 419 -5.30 7.94 -6.35
CA ALA A 419 -5.52 7.55 -7.74
C ALA A 419 -5.38 6.02 -7.93
N ILE A 420 -4.40 5.40 -7.25
CA ILE A 420 -4.21 3.96 -7.26
C ILE A 420 -5.33 3.23 -6.49
N VAL A 421 -5.80 3.75 -5.36
CA VAL A 421 -6.99 3.21 -4.67
C VAL A 421 -8.20 3.21 -5.60
N ASN A 422 -8.46 4.34 -6.28
CA ASN A 422 -9.55 4.44 -7.25
C ASN A 422 -9.40 3.46 -8.41
N HIS A 423 -8.18 3.29 -8.92
CA HIS A 423 -7.90 2.33 -9.99
C HIS A 423 -8.14 0.89 -9.55
N LEU A 424 -7.60 0.48 -8.39
CA LEU A 424 -7.80 -0.85 -7.81
C LEU A 424 -9.28 -1.15 -7.55
N ALA A 425 -10.02 -0.16 -7.02
CA ALA A 425 -11.45 -0.31 -6.77
C ALA A 425 -12.26 -0.42 -8.06
N ILE A 426 -12.07 0.49 -9.02
CA ILE A 426 -13.00 0.64 -10.14
C ILE A 426 -12.54 -0.08 -11.41
N LYS A 427 -11.24 0.00 -11.74
CA LYS A 427 -10.74 -0.23 -13.11
C LYS A 427 -9.82 -1.44 -13.25
N HIS A 428 -9.19 -1.88 -12.17
CA HIS A 428 -8.16 -2.92 -12.21
C HIS A 428 -8.73 -4.25 -12.71
N ILE A 429 -8.19 -4.81 -13.79
CA ILE A 429 -8.58 -6.06 -14.44
C ILE A 429 -10.10 -6.16 -14.73
N MET A 430 -10.69 -5.10 -15.30
CA MET A 430 -12.09 -5.19 -15.77
C MET A 430 -12.29 -6.08 -17.01
N ALA A 431 -11.23 -6.30 -17.79
CA ALA A 431 -11.33 -6.88 -19.14
C ALA A 431 -10.59 -8.22 -19.34
N GLU A 432 -9.91 -8.77 -18.32
CA GLU A 432 -8.88 -9.79 -18.55
C GLU A 432 -8.89 -11.02 -17.60
N ASN A 433 -8.22 -12.08 -18.08
CA ASN A 433 -7.88 -13.29 -17.32
C ASN A 433 -6.68 -13.01 -16.39
N GLY A 434 -6.56 -13.75 -15.29
CA GLY A 434 -5.41 -13.63 -14.37
C GLY A 434 -5.81 -13.84 -12.93
N ASP A 435 -4.83 -13.75 -12.04
CA ASP A 435 -5.03 -13.79 -10.59
C ASP A 435 -5.30 -12.41 -9.98
N TRP A 436 -5.36 -11.35 -10.79
CA TRP A 436 -5.73 -9.99 -10.38
C TRP A 436 -4.81 -9.44 -9.26
N GLY A 437 -3.57 -9.94 -9.22
CA GLY A 437 -2.56 -9.48 -8.30
C GLY A 437 -1.98 -8.11 -8.69
N THR A 438 -1.28 -7.47 -7.77
CA THR A 438 -0.64 -6.18 -8.01
C THR A 438 0.89 -6.28 -8.14
N GLY A 439 1.46 -7.45 -7.85
CA GLY A 439 2.86 -7.56 -7.45
C GLY A 439 3.14 -6.73 -6.19
N VAL A 440 4.35 -6.22 -6.07
CA VAL A 440 4.71 -5.26 -5.03
C VAL A 440 4.35 -3.85 -5.46
N VAL A 441 3.59 -3.13 -4.64
CA VAL A 441 3.30 -1.70 -4.83
C VAL A 441 4.04 -0.90 -3.77
N ILE A 442 5.09 -0.19 -4.18
CA ILE A 442 6.03 0.50 -3.28
C ILE A 442 5.60 1.96 -3.13
N CYS A 443 5.09 2.31 -1.95
CA CYS A 443 4.43 3.58 -1.67
C CYS A 443 5.29 4.56 -0.87
N ASP A 444 4.99 5.85 -1.03
CA ASP A 444 5.41 6.93 -0.13
C ASP A 444 4.23 7.33 0.77
N TRP A 445 4.53 7.82 1.97
CA TRP A 445 3.59 8.48 2.90
C TRP A 445 2.32 7.69 3.25
N VAL A 446 2.40 6.36 3.26
CA VAL A 446 1.33 5.52 3.84
C VAL A 446 1.31 5.66 5.36
N GLY A 447 0.13 5.48 5.96
CA GLY A 447 -0.08 5.60 7.40
C GLY A 447 -0.22 7.02 7.92
N ASP A 448 -0.05 8.05 7.08
CA ASP A 448 -0.24 9.43 7.51
C ASP A 448 -1.68 9.62 8.02
N SER A 449 -1.81 10.20 9.22
CA SER A 449 -3.10 10.34 9.91
C SER A 449 -3.89 9.02 10.04
N GLY A 450 -3.19 7.87 10.04
CA GLY A 450 -3.75 6.53 10.09
C GLY A 450 -4.38 6.04 8.79
N ASP A 451 -4.12 6.68 7.65
CA ASP A 451 -4.61 6.26 6.33
C ASP A 451 -3.80 5.06 5.80
N TRP A 452 -4.49 3.92 5.67
CA TRP A 452 -3.95 2.66 5.16
C TRP A 452 -4.78 2.12 4.00
N ASP A 453 -5.56 2.98 3.35
CA ASP A 453 -6.56 2.59 2.34
C ASP A 453 -5.93 1.85 1.16
N ILE A 454 -4.81 2.38 0.63
CA ILE A 454 -4.08 1.72 -0.44
C ILE A 454 -3.53 0.35 0.00
N VAL A 455 -3.03 0.25 1.23
CA VAL A 455 -2.48 -1.00 1.77
C VAL A 455 -3.58 -2.06 1.89
N ARG A 456 -4.75 -1.70 2.41
CA ARG A 456 -5.93 -2.60 2.44
C ARG A 456 -6.33 -3.07 1.05
N CYS A 457 -6.35 -2.16 0.07
CA CYS A 457 -6.70 -2.50 -1.31
C CYS A 457 -5.69 -3.48 -1.92
N ILE A 458 -4.39 -3.24 -1.74
CA ILE A 458 -3.32 -4.12 -2.24
C ILE A 458 -3.43 -5.52 -1.62
N VAL A 459 -3.53 -5.62 -0.29
CA VAL A 459 -3.64 -6.91 0.41
C VAL A 459 -4.87 -7.69 -0.06
N ALA A 460 -6.01 -7.00 -0.24
CA ALA A 460 -7.24 -7.63 -0.68
C ALA A 460 -7.16 -8.26 -2.08
N MET A 461 -6.26 -7.77 -2.96
CA MET A 461 -6.09 -8.34 -4.31
C MET A 461 -5.56 -9.77 -4.29
N ASN A 462 -5.02 -10.26 -3.18
CA ASN A 462 -4.70 -11.68 -3.04
C ASN A 462 -5.94 -12.59 -3.01
N SER A 463 -7.15 -12.05 -2.79
CA SER A 463 -8.39 -12.83 -2.64
C SER A 463 -8.70 -13.71 -3.85
N LYS A 464 -8.35 -13.28 -5.06
CA LYS A 464 -8.62 -14.04 -6.30
C LYS A 464 -7.72 -15.26 -6.40
N LEU A 465 -6.42 -15.06 -6.17
CA LEU A 465 -5.43 -16.14 -6.08
C LEU A 465 -5.84 -17.16 -5.02
N MET A 466 -6.18 -16.69 -3.81
CA MET A 466 -6.66 -17.56 -2.72
C MET A 466 -7.91 -18.35 -3.12
N MET A 467 -8.89 -17.71 -3.77
CA MET A 467 -10.10 -18.37 -4.23
C MET A 467 -9.80 -19.49 -5.22
N ARG A 468 -8.83 -19.29 -6.11
CA ARG A 468 -8.42 -20.30 -7.10
C ARG A 468 -7.68 -21.47 -6.43
N GLN A 469 -6.74 -21.18 -5.53
CA GLN A 469 -5.94 -22.21 -4.86
C GLN A 469 -6.71 -23.04 -3.80
N ARG A 470 -7.89 -22.59 -3.39
CA ARG A 470 -8.80 -23.34 -2.50
C ARG A 470 -9.71 -24.31 -3.24
N ARG A 471 -9.78 -24.24 -4.58
CA ARG A 471 -10.47 -25.22 -5.43
C ARG A 471 -9.55 -26.41 -5.67
#